data_AF-A0A7V4YTK1-F1
#
_entry.id   AF-A0A7V4YTK1-F1
#
_cell.length_a   1.000
_cell.length_b   1.000
_cell.length_c   1.000
_cell.angle_alpha   90.00
_cell.angle_beta   90.00
_cell.angle_gamma   90.00
#
_symmetry.space_group_name_H-M   'P 1'
#
loop_
_entity.id
_entity.type
_entity.pdbx_description
1 polymer ?
#
loop_
_entity_poly.entity_id
_entity_poly.type
_entity_poly.pdbx_seq_one_letter_code
_entity_poly.pdbx_strand_id
1 'polypeptide(L)'
;MNLSFKTLNNITGWLVFGISAIVLGMAAERTGSLWDCGEFISGAYKLQVVHPPGAPIFLLVGRLFAWAGSLFSDNPSNIAFAVNLLSALCTAGAAMFVCWSTTILARLALDGRGHEPVGGHALAVAGAGLVAGLTTAFTTSIWFSAVEGEVYAMSTFFTAMTLWAVLKWYNLPDTADADRWLVFAFYSTALSIGVHLLSLLTFPALAMFYYFKKAKQPTVWGTLTAAGVGVVFIVAIQKLIIAGIPAFWASFDKLLVNSFGLPFYSGIIPVLLIFGGAIWLGLRQARKTGNGLLQRLVVGIGLVVIAYFSYGMVIIRASANTPINMNDPSDPMRLLPYLNREQYGERPLLRGPHFDARPSGIKSEERYGRVGDHYEVVDEKVDYEYSSNDQSLFPRMGDPSQGRPALYRRWIDKPSGVPTLGDNIEFFWKYQLGWMYWRYFMWNFAGRQNGEQGYFSWDPSAGNWISGISFIDEARLGNQKELPDFQKNNQARNKYYLIPFLLGLFGLFFHYQRRPQDFAAIMALFIITGIGIIVYS
;
A
#
# COMPACT_ATOMS: atom_id res chain seq x y z
N MET A 1 -37.21 -20.06 3.30
CA MET A 1 -36.68 -19.33 4.48
C MET A 1 -36.42 -17.89 4.08
N ASN A 2 -37.11 -16.91 4.69
CA ASN A 2 -36.79 -15.50 4.47
C ASN A 2 -35.59 -15.13 5.35
N LEU A 3 -34.38 -15.27 4.79
CA LEU A 3 -33.14 -14.82 5.44
C LEU A 3 -33.18 -13.30 5.61
N SER A 4 -32.79 -12.80 6.80
CA SER A 4 -32.58 -11.35 6.99
C SER A 4 -31.46 -10.85 6.07
N PHE A 5 -31.52 -9.60 5.60
CA PHE A 5 -30.46 -9.04 4.76
C PHE A 5 -29.10 -9.08 5.46
N LYS A 6 -29.06 -8.84 6.78
CA LYS A 6 -27.83 -8.98 7.59
C LYS A 6 -27.23 -10.37 7.47
N THR A 7 -28.05 -11.42 7.57
CA THR A 7 -27.61 -12.81 7.43
C THR A 7 -27.13 -13.08 6.00
N LEU A 8 -27.91 -12.67 4.99
CA LEU A 8 -27.55 -12.81 3.58
C LEU A 8 -26.19 -12.16 3.28
N ASN A 9 -26.02 -10.89 3.65
CA ASN A 9 -24.80 -10.12 3.45
C ASN A 9 -23.56 -10.77 4.12
N ASN A 10 -23.73 -11.29 5.33
CA ASN A 10 -22.64 -11.97 6.03
C ASN A 10 -22.26 -13.28 5.32
N ILE A 11 -23.24 -14.08 4.91
CA ILE A 11 -23.01 -15.31 4.13
C ILE A 11 -22.31 -14.98 2.81
N THR A 12 -22.75 -13.94 2.09
CA THR A 12 -22.13 -13.54 0.82
C THR A 12 -20.65 -13.22 0.99
N GLY A 13 -20.26 -12.45 2.01
CA GLY A 13 -18.85 -12.15 2.25
C GLY A 13 -18.02 -13.39 2.59
N TRP A 14 -18.52 -14.26 3.47
CA TRP A 14 -17.83 -15.51 3.80
C TRP A 14 -17.77 -16.50 2.64
N LEU A 15 -18.78 -16.49 1.75
CA LEU A 15 -18.76 -17.26 0.52
C LEU A 15 -17.65 -16.75 -0.42
N VAL A 16 -17.53 -15.44 -0.61
CA VAL A 16 -16.42 -14.83 -1.35
C VAL A 16 -15.08 -15.25 -0.74
N PHE A 17 -14.93 -15.11 0.58
CA PHE A 17 -13.72 -15.56 1.28
C PHE A 17 -13.42 -17.03 1.02
N GLY A 18 -14.39 -17.93 1.21
CA GLY A 18 -14.21 -19.37 1.04
C GLY A 18 -13.81 -19.76 -0.38
N ILE A 19 -14.51 -19.22 -1.39
CA ILE A 19 -14.20 -19.48 -2.80
C ILE A 19 -12.79 -18.98 -3.12
N SER A 20 -12.47 -17.73 -2.77
CA SER A 20 -11.17 -17.14 -3.07
C SER A 20 -10.03 -17.84 -2.33
N ALA A 21 -10.21 -18.17 -1.05
CA ALA A 21 -9.20 -18.86 -0.25
C ALA A 21 -8.86 -20.25 -0.80
N ILE A 22 -9.87 -21.01 -1.24
CA ILE A 22 -9.67 -22.33 -1.85
C ILE A 22 -8.92 -22.19 -3.17
N VAL A 23 -9.42 -21.36 -4.09
CA VAL A 23 -8.85 -21.24 -5.43
C VAL A 23 -7.42 -20.66 -5.40
N LEU A 24 -7.22 -19.57 -4.66
CA LEU A 24 -5.90 -18.94 -4.54
C LEU A 24 -4.94 -19.82 -3.73
N GLY A 25 -5.41 -20.52 -2.71
CA GLY A 25 -4.59 -21.47 -1.95
C GLY A 25 -4.14 -22.68 -2.78
N MET A 26 -4.97 -23.14 -3.72
CA MET A 26 -4.58 -24.19 -4.67
C MET A 26 -3.56 -23.70 -5.71
N ALA A 27 -3.59 -22.41 -6.03
CA ALA A 27 -2.69 -21.75 -6.97
C ALA A 27 -1.42 -21.18 -6.32
N ALA A 28 -1.36 -21.11 -4.99
CA ALA A 28 -0.22 -20.59 -4.26
C ALA A 28 1.05 -21.39 -4.57
N GLU A 29 2.16 -20.67 -4.73
CA GLU A 29 3.45 -21.24 -5.08
C GLU A 29 3.90 -22.28 -4.06
N ARG A 30 4.37 -23.43 -4.53
CA ARG A 30 4.73 -24.56 -3.66
C ARG A 30 6.06 -24.39 -2.93
N THR A 31 6.86 -23.42 -3.35
CA THR A 31 8.19 -23.15 -2.80
C THR A 31 8.41 -21.64 -2.66
N GLY A 32 9.38 -21.06 -3.35
CA GLY A 32 9.56 -19.62 -3.48
C GLY A 32 9.37 -19.19 -4.92
N SER A 33 8.94 -17.95 -5.13
CA SER A 33 8.88 -17.31 -6.45
C SER A 33 10.06 -16.34 -6.66
N LEU A 34 10.06 -15.69 -7.82
CA LEU A 34 10.97 -14.60 -8.19
C LEU A 34 10.81 -13.39 -7.23
N TRP A 35 11.74 -12.45 -7.30
CA TRP A 35 11.77 -11.21 -6.48
C TRP A 35 11.98 -11.46 -4.98
N ASP A 36 11.20 -10.78 -4.14
CA ASP A 36 11.44 -10.66 -2.71
C ASP A 36 10.86 -11.85 -1.92
N CYS A 37 10.15 -12.77 -2.59
CA CYS A 37 9.48 -13.91 -1.96
C CYS A 37 10.47 -14.78 -1.15
N GLY A 38 11.62 -15.09 -1.73
CA GLY A 38 12.64 -15.90 -1.04
C GLY A 38 13.16 -15.21 0.23
N GLU A 39 13.33 -13.90 0.19
CA GLU A 39 13.72 -13.09 1.34
C GLU A 39 12.61 -13.06 2.40
N PHE A 40 11.37 -12.76 2.03
CA PHE A 40 10.26 -12.68 2.98
C PHE A 40 9.92 -14.03 3.62
N ILE A 41 9.96 -15.13 2.87
CA ILE A 41 9.72 -16.48 3.41
C ILE A 41 10.82 -16.87 4.39
N SER A 42 12.09 -16.68 4.01
CA SER A 42 13.22 -16.99 4.90
C SER A 42 13.28 -16.06 6.10
N GLY A 43 12.91 -14.80 5.91
CA GLY A 43 12.69 -13.79 6.94
C GLY A 43 11.62 -14.21 7.93
N ALA A 44 10.45 -14.63 7.45
CA ALA A 44 9.36 -15.12 8.31
C ALA A 44 9.73 -16.41 9.05
N TYR A 45 10.42 -17.34 8.38
CA TYR A 45 10.78 -18.64 8.97
C TYR A 45 11.67 -18.50 10.21
N LYS A 46 12.66 -17.60 10.17
CA LYS A 46 13.64 -17.39 11.26
C LYS A 46 13.58 -16.01 11.93
N LEU A 47 12.55 -15.22 11.64
CA LEU A 47 12.42 -13.81 12.06
C LEU A 47 13.70 -13.02 11.75
N GLN A 48 14.03 -12.87 10.47
CA GLN A 48 15.23 -12.13 10.02
C GLN A 48 14.87 -10.69 9.62
N VAL A 49 15.87 -9.87 9.34
CA VAL A 49 15.67 -8.45 8.97
C VAL A 49 15.78 -8.28 7.47
N VAL A 50 14.61 -8.20 6.83
CA VAL A 50 14.45 -8.03 5.38
C VAL A 50 14.73 -6.59 4.93
N HIS A 51 14.65 -6.33 3.64
CA HIS A 51 14.86 -5.01 3.07
C HIS A 51 13.96 -3.94 3.71
N PRO A 52 14.39 -2.67 3.76
CA PRO A 52 13.63 -1.65 4.46
C PRO A 52 12.25 -1.38 3.84
N PRO A 53 11.22 -1.19 4.68
CA PRO A 53 11.29 -0.90 6.11
C PRO A 53 11.07 -2.15 6.97
N GLY A 54 11.37 -3.35 6.48
CA GLY A 54 11.46 -4.57 7.31
C GLY A 54 10.16 -5.33 7.59
N ALA A 55 9.00 -4.76 7.29
CA ALA A 55 7.68 -5.41 7.37
C ALA A 55 7.44 -6.31 8.62
N PRO A 56 7.67 -5.81 9.85
CA PRO A 56 7.65 -6.64 11.06
C PRO A 56 6.34 -7.40 11.30
N ILE A 57 5.18 -6.80 11.01
CA ILE A 57 3.87 -7.46 11.16
C ILE A 57 3.73 -8.61 10.15
N PHE A 58 4.17 -8.42 8.91
CA PHE A 58 4.18 -9.51 7.93
C PHE A 58 5.06 -10.67 8.41
N LEU A 59 6.26 -10.37 8.90
CA LEU A 59 7.19 -11.40 9.38
C LEU A 59 6.69 -12.13 10.63
N LEU A 60 6.07 -11.42 11.57
CA LEU A 60 5.49 -12.01 12.77
C LEU A 60 4.32 -12.95 12.44
N VAL A 61 3.41 -12.54 11.57
CA VAL A 61 2.30 -13.40 11.13
C VAL A 61 2.81 -14.54 10.25
N GLY A 62 3.73 -14.26 9.33
CA GLY A 62 4.39 -15.26 8.49
C GLY A 62 5.13 -16.31 9.33
N ARG A 63 5.75 -15.93 10.46
CA ARG A 63 6.37 -16.87 11.39
C ARG A 63 5.36 -17.84 11.98
N LEU A 64 4.13 -17.41 12.26
CA LEU A 64 3.06 -18.30 12.74
C LEU A 64 2.67 -19.33 11.67
N PHE A 65 2.60 -18.90 10.40
CA PHE A 65 2.32 -19.80 9.28
C PHE A 65 3.47 -20.79 9.03
N ALA A 66 4.71 -20.31 9.06
CA ALA A 66 5.89 -21.16 8.94
C ALA A 66 5.98 -22.17 10.10
N TRP A 67 5.66 -21.75 11.33
CA TRP A 67 5.55 -22.64 12.49
C TRP A 67 4.46 -23.69 12.30
N ALA A 68 3.25 -23.29 11.87
CA ALA A 68 2.18 -24.23 11.57
C ALA A 68 2.60 -25.23 10.48
N GLY A 69 3.25 -24.77 9.41
CA GLY A 69 3.81 -25.64 8.38
C GLY A 69 4.79 -26.68 8.93
N SER A 70 5.66 -26.28 9.87
CA SER A 70 6.61 -27.18 10.52
C SER A 70 5.96 -28.23 11.44
N LEU A 71 4.72 -28.03 11.89
CA LEU A 71 3.98 -29.06 12.64
C LEU A 71 3.53 -30.22 11.74
N PHE A 72 3.40 -29.97 10.43
CA PHE A 72 2.91 -30.96 9.46
C PHE A 72 4.01 -31.54 8.57
N SER A 73 5.15 -30.86 8.42
CA SER A 73 6.25 -31.32 7.59
C SER A 73 7.59 -30.66 7.91
N ASP A 74 8.66 -31.46 7.92
CA ASP A 74 10.04 -30.99 8.01
C ASP A 74 10.62 -30.54 6.64
N ASN A 75 9.88 -30.72 5.54
CA ASN A 75 10.34 -30.30 4.22
C ASN A 75 10.25 -28.76 4.09
N PRO A 76 11.38 -28.05 3.83
CA PRO A 76 11.39 -26.59 3.70
C PRO A 76 10.40 -26.05 2.66
N SER A 77 10.13 -26.80 1.59
CA SER A 77 9.13 -26.43 0.58
C SER A 77 7.73 -26.32 1.15
N ASN A 78 7.33 -27.25 2.03
CA ASN A 78 6.00 -27.22 2.66
C ASN A 78 5.87 -26.06 3.67
N ILE A 79 6.97 -25.69 4.32
CA ILE A 79 7.03 -24.52 5.21
C ILE A 79 6.92 -23.23 4.39
N ALA A 80 7.62 -23.14 3.26
CA ALA A 80 7.52 -22.02 2.34
C ALA A 80 6.10 -21.86 1.77
N PHE A 81 5.49 -22.97 1.34
CA PHE A 81 4.09 -23.00 0.91
C PHE A 81 3.13 -22.48 1.99
N ALA A 82 3.35 -22.81 3.27
CA ALA A 82 2.54 -22.27 4.36
C ALA A 82 2.61 -20.73 4.44
N VAL A 83 3.77 -20.13 4.16
CA VAL A 83 3.90 -18.67 4.08
C VAL A 83 3.22 -18.11 2.82
N ASN A 84 3.29 -18.79 1.67
CA ASN A 84 2.54 -18.35 0.48
C ASN A 84 1.02 -18.42 0.68
N LEU A 85 0.53 -19.39 1.47
CA LEU A 85 -0.88 -19.47 1.86
C LEU A 85 -1.35 -18.25 2.67
N LEU A 86 -0.46 -17.58 3.42
CA LEU A 86 -0.80 -16.32 4.09
C LEU A 86 -1.25 -15.27 3.07
N SER A 87 -0.53 -15.11 1.96
CA SER A 87 -0.90 -14.17 0.88
C SER A 87 -2.24 -14.52 0.24
N ALA A 88 -2.50 -15.81 0.01
CA ALA A 88 -3.79 -16.27 -0.53
C ALA A 88 -4.95 -15.94 0.42
N LEU A 89 -4.77 -16.19 1.73
CA LEU A 89 -5.78 -15.88 2.75
C LEU A 89 -5.98 -14.37 2.95
N CYS A 90 -4.90 -13.58 2.94
CA CYS A 90 -5.00 -12.12 2.97
C CYS A 90 -5.78 -11.60 1.76
N THR A 91 -5.50 -12.12 0.56
CA THR A 91 -6.23 -11.72 -0.65
C THR A 91 -7.70 -12.13 -0.60
N ALA A 92 -8.02 -13.34 -0.12
CA ALA A 92 -9.39 -13.77 0.11
C ALA A 92 -10.12 -12.87 1.11
N GLY A 93 -9.42 -12.45 2.18
CA GLY A 93 -9.93 -11.46 3.14
C GLY A 93 -10.16 -10.09 2.50
N ALA A 94 -9.25 -9.63 1.63
CA ALA A 94 -9.40 -8.38 0.89
C ALA A 94 -10.65 -8.42 0.00
N ALA A 95 -10.84 -9.50 -0.75
CA ALA A 95 -12.01 -9.73 -1.59
C ALA A 95 -13.33 -9.72 -0.78
N MET A 96 -13.34 -10.34 0.41
CA MET A 96 -14.47 -10.29 1.34
C MET A 96 -14.78 -8.86 1.82
N PHE A 97 -13.76 -8.08 2.18
CA PHE A 97 -13.96 -6.69 2.60
C PHE A 97 -14.40 -5.79 1.45
N VAL A 98 -13.93 -6.03 0.21
CA VAL A 98 -14.46 -5.35 -0.98
C VAL A 98 -15.91 -5.73 -1.22
N CYS A 99 -16.28 -7.02 -1.09
CA CYS A 99 -17.67 -7.45 -1.16
C CYS A 99 -18.55 -6.66 -0.18
N TRP A 100 -18.19 -6.62 1.10
CA TRP A 100 -18.97 -5.87 2.09
C TRP A 100 -18.92 -4.35 1.93
N SER A 101 -17.83 -3.80 1.42
CA SER A 101 -17.77 -2.37 1.07
C SER A 101 -18.74 -2.04 -0.04
N THR A 102 -18.78 -2.86 -1.08
CA THR A 102 -19.71 -2.72 -2.21
C THR A 102 -21.16 -2.94 -1.76
N THR A 103 -21.45 -3.90 -0.87
CA THR A 103 -22.82 -4.06 -0.37
C THR A 103 -23.29 -2.85 0.45
N ILE A 104 -22.40 -2.22 1.22
CA ILE A 104 -22.70 -0.96 1.92
C ILE A 104 -23.02 0.16 0.92
N LEU A 105 -22.17 0.36 -0.09
CA LEU A 105 -22.36 1.41 -1.10
C LEU A 105 -23.62 1.17 -1.95
N ALA A 106 -23.87 -0.07 -2.37
CA ALA A 106 -25.05 -0.44 -3.13
C ALA A 106 -26.34 -0.25 -2.33
N ARG A 107 -26.34 -0.65 -1.04
CA ARG A 107 -27.45 -0.34 -0.12
C ARG A 107 -27.71 1.15 -0.03
N LEU A 108 -26.67 1.95 0.18
CA LEU A 108 -26.80 3.42 0.26
C LEU A 108 -27.34 4.04 -1.03
N ALA A 109 -27.01 3.46 -2.20
CA ALA A 109 -27.46 3.94 -3.50
C ALA A 109 -28.89 3.51 -3.88
N LEU A 110 -29.36 2.37 -3.38
CA LEU A 110 -30.68 1.81 -3.71
C LEU A 110 -31.75 2.14 -2.67
N ASP A 111 -31.44 1.95 -1.40
CA ASP A 111 -32.41 2.06 -0.29
C ASP A 111 -32.12 3.25 0.65
N GLY A 112 -30.93 3.83 0.55
CA GLY A 112 -30.50 4.93 1.40
C GLY A 112 -30.08 4.49 2.81
N ARG A 113 -29.71 5.47 3.64
CA ARG A 113 -29.22 5.22 5.00
C ARG A 113 -30.37 4.84 5.93
N GLY A 114 -30.16 3.83 6.78
CA GLY A 114 -31.13 3.42 7.81
C GLY A 114 -32.20 2.43 7.34
N HIS A 115 -32.33 2.20 6.03
CA HIS A 115 -33.26 1.21 5.49
C HIS A 115 -32.54 -0.09 5.16
N GLU A 116 -33.14 -1.23 5.48
CA GLU A 116 -32.61 -2.55 5.11
C GLU A 116 -33.20 -2.97 3.75
N PRO A 117 -32.36 -3.39 2.79
CA PRO A 117 -32.85 -3.91 1.51
C PRO A 117 -33.78 -5.11 1.71
N VAL A 118 -34.85 -5.20 0.92
CA VAL A 118 -35.82 -6.31 0.95
C VAL A 118 -36.08 -6.85 -0.46
N GLY A 119 -36.52 -8.12 -0.55
CA GLY A 119 -36.90 -8.75 -1.82
C GLY A 119 -35.81 -8.68 -2.90
N GLY A 120 -36.15 -8.13 -4.06
CA GLY A 120 -35.21 -7.98 -5.18
C GLY A 120 -34.01 -7.06 -4.89
N HIS A 121 -34.19 -6.01 -4.08
CA HIS A 121 -33.09 -5.12 -3.71
C HIS A 121 -32.05 -5.86 -2.85
N ALA A 122 -32.49 -6.70 -1.91
CA ALA A 122 -31.59 -7.51 -1.09
C ALA A 122 -30.70 -8.43 -1.95
N LEU A 123 -31.29 -9.07 -2.97
CA LEU A 123 -30.56 -9.91 -3.91
C LEU A 123 -29.60 -9.09 -4.80
N ALA A 124 -30.05 -7.92 -5.28
CA ALA A 124 -29.21 -7.05 -6.09
C ALA A 124 -27.99 -6.53 -5.32
N VAL A 125 -28.17 -6.11 -4.06
CA VAL A 125 -27.08 -5.64 -3.21
C VAL A 125 -26.11 -6.78 -2.88
N ALA A 126 -26.61 -7.96 -2.50
CA ALA A 126 -25.76 -9.12 -2.24
C ALA A 126 -25.00 -9.56 -3.51
N GLY A 127 -25.68 -9.60 -4.66
CA GLY A 127 -25.09 -9.92 -5.95
C GLY A 127 -23.99 -8.93 -6.37
N ALA A 128 -24.22 -7.63 -6.16
CA ALA A 128 -23.19 -6.61 -6.42
C ALA A 128 -21.94 -6.82 -5.57
N GLY A 129 -22.11 -7.14 -4.27
CA GLY A 129 -21.00 -7.50 -3.39
C GLY A 129 -20.25 -8.76 -3.84
N LEU A 130 -20.99 -9.82 -4.17
CA LEU A 130 -20.44 -11.09 -4.67
C LEU A 130 -19.58 -10.87 -5.92
N VAL A 131 -20.11 -10.15 -6.91
CA VAL A 131 -19.38 -9.85 -8.15
C VAL A 131 -18.14 -9.01 -7.86
N ALA A 132 -18.26 -7.92 -7.09
CA ALA A 132 -17.11 -7.07 -6.76
C ALA A 132 -16.00 -7.83 -6.01
N GLY A 133 -16.37 -8.67 -5.04
CA GLY A 133 -15.42 -9.48 -4.27
C GLY A 133 -14.69 -10.51 -5.13
N LEU A 134 -15.43 -11.31 -5.90
CA LEU A 134 -14.82 -12.33 -6.78
C LEU A 134 -14.01 -11.71 -7.91
N THR A 135 -14.46 -10.61 -8.51
CA THR A 135 -13.67 -9.87 -9.50
C THR A 135 -12.37 -9.36 -8.87
N THR A 136 -12.41 -8.84 -7.64
CA THR A 136 -11.18 -8.43 -6.94
C THR A 136 -10.19 -9.59 -6.83
N ALA A 137 -10.63 -10.75 -6.30
CA ALA A 137 -9.76 -11.91 -6.11
C ALA A 137 -9.14 -12.45 -7.42
N PHE A 138 -9.88 -12.36 -8.53
CA PHE A 138 -9.52 -13.01 -9.79
C PHE A 138 -9.00 -12.07 -10.88
N THR A 139 -8.82 -10.79 -10.57
CA THR A 139 -8.12 -9.88 -11.47
C THR A 139 -6.62 -10.20 -11.49
N THR A 140 -6.04 -10.18 -12.69
CA THR A 140 -4.65 -10.55 -12.98
C THR A 140 -3.64 -9.99 -11.98
N SER A 141 -3.68 -8.68 -11.72
CA SER A 141 -2.73 -8.01 -10.82
C SER A 141 -2.89 -8.44 -9.35
N ILE A 142 -4.12 -8.66 -8.89
CA ILE A 142 -4.38 -9.13 -7.53
C ILE A 142 -3.96 -10.60 -7.38
N TRP A 143 -4.25 -11.42 -8.39
CA TRP A 143 -3.87 -12.83 -8.40
C TRP A 143 -2.35 -13.01 -8.28
N PHE A 144 -1.55 -12.20 -8.99
CA PHE A 144 -0.08 -12.27 -8.91
C PHE A 144 0.42 -12.13 -7.48
N SER A 145 -0.06 -11.12 -6.74
CA SER A 145 0.32 -10.95 -5.33
C SER A 145 -0.28 -12.00 -4.39
N ALA A 146 -1.35 -12.68 -4.81
CA ALA A 146 -2.06 -13.63 -3.96
C ALA A 146 -1.37 -14.99 -3.83
N VAL A 147 -0.57 -15.38 -4.83
CA VAL A 147 0.05 -16.70 -4.92
C VAL A 147 1.49 -16.73 -4.41
N GLU A 148 2.03 -15.58 -4.00
CA GLU A 148 3.42 -15.41 -3.61
C GLU A 148 3.56 -14.77 -2.22
N GLY A 149 4.53 -15.23 -1.42
CA GLY A 149 4.78 -14.80 -0.05
C GLY A 149 5.43 -13.41 0.06
N GLU A 150 4.68 -12.37 -0.30
CA GLU A 150 5.10 -10.98 -0.30
C GLU A 150 4.10 -10.06 0.44
N VAL A 151 4.52 -8.84 0.79
CA VAL A 151 3.76 -7.89 1.61
C VAL A 151 2.50 -7.33 0.92
N TYR A 152 2.41 -7.37 -0.40
CA TYR A 152 1.35 -6.67 -1.15
C TYR A 152 -0.05 -7.26 -0.91
N ALA A 153 -0.18 -8.58 -0.76
CA ALA A 153 -1.46 -9.21 -0.43
C ALA A 153 -1.98 -8.75 0.93
N MET A 154 -1.12 -8.76 1.95
CA MET A 154 -1.47 -8.30 3.30
C MET A 154 -1.72 -6.79 3.33
N SER A 155 -0.95 -6.01 2.58
CA SER A 155 -1.19 -4.57 2.44
C SER A 155 -2.55 -4.27 1.80
N THR A 156 -2.93 -5.02 0.76
CA THR A 156 -4.24 -4.89 0.10
C THR A 156 -5.37 -5.30 1.06
N PHE A 157 -5.17 -6.36 1.84
CA PHE A 157 -6.07 -6.76 2.92
C PHE A 157 -6.34 -5.63 3.93
N PHE A 158 -5.29 -5.02 4.49
CA PHE A 158 -5.43 -3.92 5.45
C PHE A 158 -6.10 -2.69 4.82
N THR A 159 -5.83 -2.42 3.54
CA THR A 159 -6.44 -1.32 2.79
C THR A 159 -7.95 -1.54 2.63
N ALA A 160 -8.36 -2.74 2.18
CA ALA A 160 -9.76 -3.11 2.04
C ALA A 160 -10.50 -3.14 3.39
N MET A 161 -9.87 -3.68 4.44
CA MET A 161 -10.40 -3.71 5.80
C MET A 161 -10.61 -2.31 6.38
N THR A 162 -9.65 -1.40 6.15
CA THR A 162 -9.72 0.00 6.59
C THR A 162 -10.86 0.74 5.89
N LEU A 163 -10.97 0.61 4.57
CA LEU A 163 -12.08 1.19 3.81
C LEU A 163 -13.42 0.63 4.31
N TRP A 164 -13.53 -0.68 4.45
CA TRP A 164 -14.73 -1.34 4.95
C TRP A 164 -15.11 -0.84 6.34
N ALA A 165 -14.16 -0.70 7.27
CA ALA A 165 -14.41 -0.23 8.61
C ALA A 165 -14.96 1.21 8.62
N VAL A 166 -14.42 2.09 7.79
CA VAL A 166 -14.95 3.45 7.66
C VAL A 166 -16.30 3.48 6.95
N LEU A 167 -16.52 2.67 5.93
CA LEU A 167 -17.85 2.54 5.31
C LEU A 167 -18.88 1.97 6.29
N LYS A 168 -18.45 1.05 7.16
CA LYS A 168 -19.29 0.50 8.23
C LYS A 168 -19.69 1.59 9.21
N TRP A 169 -18.73 2.39 9.68
CA TRP A 169 -19.01 3.59 10.48
C TRP A 169 -19.94 4.55 9.72
N TYR A 170 -19.63 4.83 8.46
CA TYR A 170 -20.35 5.79 7.62
C TYR A 170 -21.82 5.41 7.46
N ASN A 171 -22.12 4.13 7.25
CA ASN A 171 -23.47 3.62 7.09
C ASN A 171 -24.27 3.54 8.40
N LEU A 172 -23.60 3.35 9.54
CA LEU A 172 -24.27 3.27 10.84
C LEU A 172 -24.78 4.64 11.34
N PRO A 173 -25.79 4.65 12.23
CA PRO A 173 -26.25 5.88 12.89
C PRO A 173 -25.11 6.66 13.55
N ASP A 174 -25.28 7.97 13.66
CA ASP A 174 -24.27 8.85 14.26
C ASP A 174 -24.31 8.78 15.80
N THR A 175 -23.71 7.73 16.35
CA THR A 175 -23.68 7.43 17.79
C THR A 175 -22.25 7.13 18.23
N ALA A 176 -21.97 7.33 19.52
CA ALA A 176 -20.65 7.04 20.08
C ALA A 176 -20.24 5.57 19.91
N ASP A 177 -21.19 4.63 19.94
CA ASP A 177 -20.92 3.21 19.71
C ASP A 177 -20.46 2.92 18.28
N ALA A 178 -20.94 3.68 17.28
CA ALA A 178 -20.49 3.51 15.91
C ALA A 178 -19.00 3.88 15.75
N ASP A 179 -18.50 4.83 16.54
CA ASP A 179 -17.12 5.34 16.42
C ASP A 179 -16.03 4.29 16.69
N ARG A 180 -16.36 3.14 17.31
CA ARG A 180 -15.44 2.01 17.43
C ARG A 180 -14.89 1.54 16.08
N TRP A 181 -15.68 1.69 15.01
CA TRP A 181 -15.27 1.35 13.65
C TRP A 181 -14.25 2.33 13.08
N LEU A 182 -14.30 3.62 13.46
CA LEU A 182 -13.23 4.56 13.15
C LEU A 182 -11.95 4.18 13.90
N VAL A 183 -12.06 3.90 15.20
CA VAL A 183 -10.90 3.46 16.01
C VAL A 183 -10.28 2.19 15.43
N PHE A 184 -11.10 1.23 15.00
CA PHE A 184 -10.66 0.02 14.32
C PHE A 184 -9.99 0.31 12.96
N ALA A 185 -10.50 1.26 12.18
CA ALA A 185 -9.87 1.68 10.92
C ALA A 185 -8.49 2.31 11.15
N PHE A 186 -8.35 3.19 12.15
CA PHE A 186 -7.06 3.78 12.52
C PHE A 186 -6.07 2.72 12.99
N TYR A 187 -6.51 1.78 13.83
CA TYR A 187 -5.67 0.68 14.29
C TYR A 187 -5.23 -0.24 13.15
N SER A 188 -6.15 -0.57 12.24
CA SER A 188 -5.86 -1.37 11.05
C SER A 188 -4.83 -0.70 10.15
N THR A 189 -4.99 0.61 9.92
CA THR A 189 -4.03 1.41 9.16
C THR A 189 -2.67 1.47 9.85
N ALA A 190 -2.64 1.56 11.17
CA ALA A 190 -1.39 1.58 11.93
C ALA A 190 -0.66 0.24 11.90
N LEU A 191 -1.37 -0.88 12.03
CA LEU A 191 -0.78 -2.21 11.85
C LEU A 191 -0.22 -2.40 10.44
N SER A 192 -0.90 -1.83 9.43
CA SER A 192 -0.40 -1.86 8.06
C SER A 192 0.97 -1.21 7.93
N ILE A 193 1.36 -0.23 8.75
CA ILE A 193 2.70 0.39 8.68
C ILE A 193 3.79 -0.67 8.86
N GLY A 194 3.57 -1.64 9.76
CA GLY A 194 4.45 -2.79 9.95
C GLY A 194 4.36 -3.85 8.84
N VAL A 195 3.62 -3.61 7.76
CA VAL A 195 3.55 -4.45 6.56
C VAL A 195 4.04 -3.62 5.37
N HIS A 196 3.29 -2.58 5.02
CA HIS A 196 3.57 -1.61 3.97
C HIS A 196 2.74 -0.32 4.19
N LEU A 197 3.29 0.82 3.78
CA LEU A 197 2.70 2.16 3.97
C LEU A 197 1.45 2.48 3.12
N LEU A 198 0.95 1.54 2.31
CA LEU A 198 -0.09 1.84 1.31
C LEU A 198 -1.44 2.18 1.94
N SER A 199 -1.81 1.58 3.08
CA SER A 199 -3.11 1.87 3.68
C SER A 199 -3.21 3.31 4.22
N LEU A 200 -2.09 4.00 4.44
CA LEU A 200 -2.10 5.44 4.76
C LEU A 200 -2.75 6.26 3.63
N LEU A 201 -2.61 5.83 2.38
CA LEU A 201 -3.18 6.52 1.21
C LEU A 201 -4.72 6.55 1.21
N THR A 202 -5.37 5.81 2.11
CA THR A 202 -6.81 5.85 2.28
C THR A 202 -7.30 7.11 3.01
N PHE A 203 -6.44 7.80 3.77
CA PHE A 203 -6.84 8.91 4.65
C PHE A 203 -7.60 10.06 3.96
N PRO A 204 -7.25 10.51 2.73
CA PRO A 204 -8.02 11.53 2.03
C PRO A 204 -9.47 11.11 1.79
N ALA A 205 -9.71 9.88 1.33
CA ALA A 205 -11.06 9.35 1.14
C ALA A 205 -11.80 9.16 2.48
N LEU A 206 -11.11 8.68 3.51
CA LEU A 206 -11.66 8.50 4.85
C LEU A 206 -12.10 9.85 5.47
N ALA A 207 -11.29 10.89 5.30
CA ALA A 207 -11.61 12.24 5.77
C ALA A 207 -12.82 12.81 5.01
N MET A 208 -12.95 12.54 3.71
CA MET A 208 -14.13 12.89 2.93
C MET A 208 -15.39 12.16 3.45
N PHE A 209 -15.33 10.85 3.69
CA PHE A 209 -16.46 10.12 4.29
C PHE A 209 -16.83 10.64 5.68
N TYR A 210 -15.84 11.01 6.48
CA TYR A 210 -16.07 11.66 7.77
C TYR A 210 -16.84 12.98 7.60
N TYR A 211 -16.37 13.85 6.71
CA TYR A 211 -17.01 15.11 6.38
C TYR A 211 -18.45 14.90 5.88
N PHE A 212 -18.67 13.97 4.94
CA PHE A 212 -20.00 13.69 4.38
C PHE A 212 -21.01 13.17 5.41
N LYS A 213 -20.55 12.46 6.44
CA LYS A 213 -21.44 12.01 7.53
C LYS A 213 -21.76 13.14 8.51
N LYS A 214 -20.81 14.03 8.79
CA LYS A 214 -20.93 15.06 9.83
C LYS A 214 -21.49 16.39 9.34
N ALA A 215 -21.27 16.73 8.08
CA ALA A 215 -21.74 17.98 7.49
C ALA A 215 -23.23 17.89 7.16
N LYS A 216 -24.01 18.90 7.59
CA LYS A 216 -25.43 19.01 7.23
C LYS A 216 -25.63 19.22 5.72
N GLN A 217 -24.75 20.00 5.10
CA GLN A 217 -24.76 20.31 3.66
C GLN A 217 -23.33 20.28 3.12
N PRO A 218 -22.87 19.13 2.58
CA PRO A 218 -21.53 19.04 2.02
C PRO A 218 -21.35 19.91 0.77
N THR A 219 -20.34 20.77 0.78
CA THR A 219 -19.91 21.60 -0.35
C THR A 219 -18.63 21.06 -1.01
N VAL A 220 -18.38 21.43 -2.27
CA VAL A 220 -17.14 21.07 -3.00
C VAL A 220 -15.88 21.52 -2.26
N TRP A 221 -15.87 22.77 -1.75
CA TRP A 221 -14.73 23.28 -0.99
C TRP A 221 -14.49 22.54 0.32
N GLY A 222 -15.55 22.17 1.04
CA GLY A 222 -15.41 21.34 2.24
C GLY A 222 -14.93 19.93 1.91
N THR A 223 -15.32 19.37 0.76
CA THR A 223 -14.81 18.09 0.26
C THR A 223 -13.30 18.16 -0.02
N LEU A 224 -12.84 19.19 -0.75
CA LEU A 224 -11.42 19.39 -1.04
C LEU A 224 -10.61 19.65 0.23
N THR A 225 -11.17 20.41 1.16
CA THR A 225 -10.54 20.65 2.48
C THR A 225 -10.42 19.35 3.26
N ALA A 226 -11.46 18.51 3.29
CA ALA A 226 -11.42 17.22 3.96
C ALA A 226 -10.36 16.29 3.35
N ALA A 227 -10.28 16.21 2.02
CA ALA A 227 -9.24 15.45 1.34
C ALA A 227 -7.84 15.97 1.70
N GLY A 228 -7.64 17.29 1.69
CA GLY A 228 -6.40 17.94 2.09
C GLY A 228 -6.00 17.65 3.53
N VAL A 229 -6.96 17.65 4.47
CA VAL A 229 -6.73 17.23 5.86
C VAL A 229 -6.25 15.77 5.91
N GLY A 230 -6.84 14.87 5.11
CA GLY A 230 -6.36 13.49 5.00
C GLY A 230 -4.91 13.39 4.48
N VAL A 231 -4.51 14.22 3.52
CA VAL A 231 -3.11 14.30 3.05
C VAL A 231 -2.18 14.79 4.18
N VAL A 232 -2.60 15.81 4.94
CA VAL A 232 -1.86 16.29 6.11
C VAL A 232 -1.69 15.18 7.16
N PHE A 233 -2.71 14.34 7.38
CA PHE A 233 -2.60 13.18 8.26
C PHE A 233 -1.56 12.15 7.79
N ILE A 234 -1.47 11.88 6.48
CA ILE A 234 -0.41 11.01 5.93
C ILE A 234 0.97 11.57 6.29
N VAL A 235 1.21 12.85 6.00
CA VAL A 235 2.49 13.52 6.28
C VAL A 235 2.78 13.53 7.78
N ALA A 236 1.76 13.78 8.61
CA ALA A 236 1.91 13.77 10.07
C ALA A 236 2.30 12.39 10.59
N ILE A 237 1.69 11.30 10.11
CA ILE A 237 2.06 9.93 10.51
C ILE A 237 3.49 9.61 10.06
N GLN A 238 3.84 9.93 8.82
CA GLN A 238 5.19 9.69 8.31
C GLN A 238 6.25 10.45 9.13
N LYS A 239 6.06 11.75 9.38
CA LYS A 239 7.04 12.58 10.09
C LYS A 239 7.06 12.37 11.60
N LEU A 240 5.90 12.29 12.25
CA LEU A 240 5.83 12.26 13.72
C LEU A 240 5.97 10.85 14.29
N ILE A 241 5.42 9.85 13.59
CA ILE A 241 5.43 8.47 14.07
C ILE A 241 6.59 7.70 13.43
N ILE A 242 6.60 7.58 12.10
CA ILE A 242 7.54 6.68 11.40
C ILE A 242 8.98 7.19 11.51
N ALA A 243 9.23 8.47 11.27
CA ALA A 243 10.56 9.07 11.43
C ALA A 243 10.76 9.65 12.83
N GLY A 244 9.71 10.26 13.40
CA GLY A 244 9.81 11.02 14.65
C GLY A 244 10.13 10.15 15.87
N ILE A 245 9.49 8.99 16.04
CA ILE A 245 9.77 8.12 17.19
C ILE A 245 11.23 7.63 17.19
N PRO A 246 11.77 7.07 16.08
CA PRO A 246 13.19 6.72 16.00
C PRO A 246 14.12 7.92 16.20
N ALA A 247 13.80 9.10 15.64
CA ALA A 247 14.63 10.29 15.79
C ALA A 247 14.69 10.78 17.25
N PHE A 248 13.55 10.78 17.95
CA PHE A 248 13.51 11.09 19.38
C PHE A 248 14.32 10.08 20.18
N TRP A 249 14.16 8.79 19.89
CA TRP A 249 14.93 7.77 20.56
C TRP A 249 16.42 7.95 20.33
N ALA A 250 16.88 8.08 19.07
CA ALA A 250 18.28 8.34 18.74
C ALA A 250 18.84 9.54 19.50
N SER A 251 18.10 10.65 19.53
CA SER A 251 18.51 11.88 20.22
C SER A 251 18.67 11.67 21.72
N PHE A 252 17.70 11.02 22.37
CA PHE A 252 17.79 10.71 23.81
C PHE A 252 18.86 9.66 24.10
N ASP A 253 19.04 8.66 23.22
CA ASP A 253 20.05 7.63 23.41
C ASP A 253 21.45 8.25 23.41
N LYS A 254 21.75 9.07 22.40
CA LYS A 254 23.02 9.81 22.33
C LYS A 254 23.23 10.70 23.55
N LEU A 255 22.21 11.45 23.96
CA LEU A 255 22.32 12.33 25.13
C LEU A 255 22.65 11.53 26.39
N LEU A 256 21.88 10.47 26.67
CA LEU A 256 22.04 9.67 27.89
C LEU A 256 23.34 8.88 27.92
N VAL A 257 23.76 8.32 26.78
CA VAL A 257 25.02 7.59 26.67
C VAL A 257 26.21 8.54 26.79
N ASN A 258 26.30 9.55 25.93
CA ASN A 258 27.49 10.39 25.85
C ASN A 258 27.60 11.39 27.01
N SER A 259 26.48 11.89 27.55
CA SER A 259 26.52 12.93 28.59
C SER A 259 26.32 12.39 30.00
N PHE A 260 25.62 11.27 30.16
CA PHE A 260 25.31 10.69 31.47
C PHE A 260 25.97 9.32 31.72
N GLY A 261 26.69 8.76 30.73
CA GLY A 261 27.39 7.49 30.87
C GLY A 261 26.46 6.28 31.04
N LEU A 262 25.20 6.40 30.60
CA LEU A 262 24.25 5.29 30.65
C LEU A 262 24.52 4.28 29.52
N PRO A 263 24.10 3.00 29.67
CA PRO A 263 24.23 2.02 28.60
C PRO A 263 23.44 2.43 27.34
N PHE A 264 23.85 1.93 26.17
CA PHE A 264 23.08 2.03 24.93
C PHE A 264 21.62 1.60 25.13
N TYR A 265 20.72 2.12 24.31
CA TYR A 265 19.28 1.90 24.34
C TYR A 265 18.54 2.56 25.52
N SER A 266 19.25 3.21 26.46
CA SER A 266 18.62 3.92 27.59
C SER A 266 17.68 5.06 27.16
N GLY A 267 17.87 5.61 25.96
CA GLY A 267 17.02 6.65 25.36
C GLY A 267 15.58 6.22 25.12
N ILE A 268 15.29 4.90 25.11
CA ILE A 268 13.90 4.43 24.97
C ILE A 268 13.04 4.79 26.19
N ILE A 269 13.64 4.87 27.39
CA ILE A 269 12.94 5.15 28.65
C ILE A 269 12.25 6.53 28.60
N PRO A 270 12.95 7.65 28.34
CA PRO A 270 12.29 8.95 28.23
C PRO A 270 11.27 9.00 27.09
N VAL A 271 11.50 8.30 25.98
CA VAL A 271 10.50 8.20 24.89
C VAL A 271 9.21 7.55 25.39
N LEU A 272 9.29 6.41 26.07
CA LEU A 272 8.12 5.74 26.65
C LEU A 272 7.39 6.60 27.67
N LEU A 273 8.12 7.33 28.51
CA LEU A 273 7.54 8.24 29.51
C LEU A 273 6.84 9.43 28.84
N ILE A 274 7.42 10.01 27.79
CA ILE A 274 6.82 11.13 27.06
C ILE A 274 5.53 10.70 26.35
N PHE A 275 5.58 9.63 25.55
CA PHE A 275 4.41 9.17 24.83
C PHE A 275 3.34 8.59 25.77
N GLY A 276 3.74 7.77 26.75
CA GLY A 276 2.84 7.24 27.77
C GLY A 276 2.21 8.32 28.64
N GLY A 277 3.01 9.31 29.06
CA GLY A 277 2.55 10.48 29.79
C GLY A 277 1.60 11.35 29.00
N ALA A 278 1.90 11.61 27.71
CA ALA A 278 1.02 12.37 26.81
C ALA A 278 -0.32 11.66 26.60
N ILE A 279 -0.32 10.34 26.39
CA ILE A 279 -1.55 9.54 26.27
C ILE A 279 -2.34 9.60 27.59
N TRP A 280 -1.69 9.40 28.73
CA TRP A 280 -2.36 9.42 30.03
C TRP A 280 -2.96 10.80 30.35
N LEU A 281 -2.20 11.88 30.15
CA LEU A 281 -2.67 13.26 30.34
C LEU A 281 -3.81 13.59 29.38
N GLY A 282 -3.69 13.18 28.11
CA GLY A 282 -4.74 13.37 27.10
C GLY A 282 -6.05 12.67 27.47
N LEU A 283 -5.99 11.41 27.91
CA LEU A 283 -7.17 10.66 28.38
C LEU A 283 -7.76 11.26 29.66
N ARG A 284 -6.90 11.66 30.61
CA ARG A 284 -7.33 12.31 31.85
C ARG A 284 -8.06 13.62 31.55
N GLN A 285 -7.52 14.43 30.65
CA GLN A 285 -8.14 15.69 30.22
C GLN A 285 -9.46 15.43 29.49
N ALA A 286 -9.51 14.47 28.57
CA ALA A 286 -10.73 14.09 27.87
C ALA A 286 -11.84 13.66 28.82
N ARG A 287 -11.50 12.86 29.85
CA ARG A 287 -12.42 12.46 30.91
C ARG A 287 -12.88 13.65 31.75
N LYS A 288 -11.97 14.54 32.14
CA LYS A 288 -12.28 15.73 32.94
C LYS A 288 -13.23 16.68 32.22
N THR A 289 -13.08 16.84 30.90
CA THR A 289 -13.92 17.76 30.10
C THR A 289 -15.13 17.07 29.45
N GLY A 290 -15.27 15.74 29.57
CA GLY A 290 -16.28 14.98 28.82
C GLY A 290 -16.10 15.06 27.28
N ASN A 291 -14.89 15.35 26.79
CA ASN A 291 -14.65 15.58 25.37
C ASN A 291 -14.40 14.24 24.64
N GLY A 292 -15.47 13.67 24.10
CA GLY A 292 -15.41 12.40 23.38
C GLY A 292 -14.56 12.43 22.10
N LEU A 293 -14.40 13.59 21.45
CA LEU A 293 -13.49 13.71 20.29
C LEU A 293 -12.03 13.59 20.74
N LEU A 294 -11.64 14.32 21.78
CA LEU A 294 -10.29 14.23 22.35
C LEU A 294 -9.98 12.80 22.79
N GLN A 295 -10.92 12.13 23.47
CA GLN A 295 -10.73 10.73 23.87
C GLN A 295 -10.44 9.82 22.66
N ARG A 296 -11.22 9.92 21.59
CA ARG A 296 -11.02 9.10 20.37
C ARG A 296 -9.71 9.40 19.68
N LEU A 297 -9.31 10.67 19.60
CA LEU A 297 -8.02 11.06 19.03
C LEU A 297 -6.85 10.49 19.84
N VAL A 298 -6.89 10.60 21.17
CA VAL A 298 -5.83 10.07 22.04
C VAL A 298 -5.76 8.55 21.99
N VAL A 299 -6.92 7.86 21.99
CA VAL A 299 -6.96 6.40 21.79
C VAL A 299 -6.41 6.01 20.42
N GLY A 300 -6.80 6.72 19.36
CA GLY A 300 -6.29 6.47 18.00
C GLY A 300 -4.77 6.61 17.92
N ILE A 301 -4.21 7.69 18.46
CA ILE A 301 -2.76 7.90 18.53
C ILE A 301 -2.09 6.82 19.38
N GLY A 302 -2.68 6.46 20.53
CA GLY A 302 -2.15 5.40 21.39
C GLY A 302 -2.09 4.05 20.67
N LEU A 303 -3.13 3.70 19.91
CA LEU A 303 -3.15 2.48 19.09
C LEU A 303 -2.13 2.53 17.94
N VAL A 304 -1.89 3.70 17.34
CA VAL A 304 -0.83 3.88 16.34
C VAL A 304 0.54 3.63 16.95
N VAL A 305 0.80 4.22 18.12
CA VAL A 305 2.05 4.02 18.86
C VAL A 305 2.22 2.54 19.22
N ILE A 306 1.18 1.88 19.76
CA ILE A 306 1.19 0.44 20.09
C ILE A 306 1.48 -0.42 18.86
N ALA A 307 0.83 -0.16 17.72
CA ALA A 307 1.09 -0.91 16.49
C ALA A 307 2.55 -0.75 16.01
N TYR A 308 3.11 0.44 16.20
CA TYR A 308 4.49 0.75 15.82
C TYR A 308 5.53 0.01 16.68
N PHE A 309 5.20 -0.47 17.89
CA PHE A 309 6.11 -1.33 18.67
C PHE A 309 6.49 -2.63 17.96
N SER A 310 5.76 -3.05 16.92
CA SER A 310 6.16 -4.17 16.07
C SER A 310 7.57 -4.01 15.49
N TYR A 311 8.03 -2.77 15.26
CA TYR A 311 9.40 -2.47 14.83
C TYR A 311 10.48 -2.82 15.86
N GLY A 312 10.12 -3.03 17.12
CA GLY A 312 11.04 -3.61 18.11
C GLY A 312 11.59 -4.97 17.66
N MET A 313 10.81 -5.75 16.90
CA MET A 313 11.27 -7.00 16.30
C MET A 313 12.49 -6.78 15.40
N VAL A 314 12.47 -5.77 14.53
CA VAL A 314 13.56 -5.45 13.59
C VAL A 314 14.88 -5.23 14.36
N ILE A 315 14.85 -4.43 15.41
CA ILE A 315 16.05 -4.03 16.16
C ILE A 315 16.59 -5.20 17.00
N ILE A 316 15.69 -5.93 17.67
CA ILE A 316 16.06 -7.10 18.48
C ILE A 316 16.72 -8.16 17.58
N ARG A 317 16.20 -8.36 16.37
CA ARG A 317 16.73 -9.36 15.42
C ARG A 317 18.01 -8.88 14.73
N ALA A 318 18.11 -7.60 14.36
CA ALA A 318 19.35 -7.01 13.87
C ALA A 318 20.48 -7.14 14.92
N SER A 319 20.18 -6.85 16.19
CA SER A 319 21.14 -6.99 17.30
C SER A 319 21.60 -8.44 17.53
N ALA A 320 20.80 -9.42 17.12
CA ALA A 320 21.15 -10.84 17.17
C ALA A 320 21.99 -11.30 15.96
N ASN A 321 22.35 -10.39 15.03
CA ASN A 321 23.13 -10.66 13.82
C ASN A 321 22.56 -11.81 12.98
N THR A 322 21.27 -11.71 12.62
CA THR A 322 20.63 -12.75 11.80
C THR A 322 21.30 -12.90 10.42
N PRO A 323 21.25 -14.08 9.78
CA PRO A 323 21.90 -14.30 8.48
C PRO A 323 21.47 -13.31 7.40
N ILE A 324 20.17 -13.01 7.32
CA ILE A 324 19.65 -11.87 6.59
C ILE A 324 19.50 -10.73 7.59
N ASN A 325 20.36 -9.72 7.48
CA ASN A 325 20.32 -8.51 8.29
C ASN A 325 20.56 -7.29 7.42
N MET A 326 19.59 -6.96 6.56
CA MET A 326 19.75 -5.88 5.60
C MET A 326 19.93 -4.53 6.31
N ASN A 327 21.00 -3.82 5.97
CA ASN A 327 21.41 -2.52 6.53
C ASN A 327 21.70 -2.49 8.03
N ASP A 328 21.63 -3.63 8.74
CA ASP A 328 21.89 -3.75 10.18
C ASP A 328 21.29 -2.63 11.07
N PRO A 329 19.96 -2.50 11.16
CA PRO A 329 19.30 -1.52 12.03
C PRO A 329 19.32 -1.94 13.52
N SER A 330 20.50 -2.27 14.05
CA SER A 330 20.71 -2.81 15.40
C SER A 330 20.66 -1.78 16.52
N ASP A 331 20.56 -0.49 16.20
CA ASP A 331 20.49 0.61 17.17
C ASP A 331 19.68 1.79 16.62
N PRO A 332 19.21 2.72 17.47
CA PRO A 332 18.35 3.81 17.01
C PRO A 332 19.00 4.74 15.97
N MET A 333 20.33 4.84 15.91
CA MET A 333 21.01 5.66 14.89
C MET A 333 20.91 5.02 13.50
N ARG A 334 20.99 3.69 13.43
CA ARG A 334 20.86 2.91 12.18
C ARG A 334 19.41 2.62 11.79
N LEU A 335 18.50 2.60 12.76
CA LEU A 335 17.08 2.37 12.50
C LEU A 335 16.44 3.50 11.68
N LEU A 336 16.76 4.77 11.98
CA LEU A 336 16.19 5.91 11.27
C LEU A 336 16.49 5.88 9.75
N PRO A 337 17.75 5.78 9.29
CA PRO A 337 18.05 5.71 7.86
C PRO A 337 17.49 4.46 7.19
N TYR A 338 17.38 3.34 7.91
CA TYR A 338 16.68 2.14 7.45
C TYR A 338 15.20 2.43 7.16
N LEU A 339 14.46 3.01 8.11
CA LEU A 339 13.04 3.32 7.95
C LEU A 339 12.77 4.39 6.88
N ASN A 340 13.67 5.37 6.77
CA ASN A 340 13.64 6.40 5.73
C ASN A 340 14.05 5.87 4.35
N ARG A 341 14.61 4.66 4.29
CA ARG A 341 15.11 4.01 3.07
C ARG A 341 16.19 4.84 2.35
N GLU A 342 17.08 5.46 3.11
CA GLU A 342 18.07 6.42 2.59
C GLU A 342 19.00 5.80 1.52
N GLN A 343 19.20 4.47 1.57
CA GLN A 343 19.97 3.72 0.57
C GLN A 343 19.44 3.81 -0.88
N TYR A 344 18.17 4.17 -1.09
CA TYR A 344 17.60 4.32 -2.42
C TYR A 344 17.74 5.74 -2.98
N GLY A 345 18.33 6.66 -2.22
CA GLY A 345 18.50 8.06 -2.59
C GLY A 345 17.19 8.88 -2.50
N GLU A 346 17.31 10.17 -2.81
CA GLU A 346 16.17 11.09 -2.77
C GLU A 346 15.42 11.13 -4.11
N ARG A 347 14.09 11.19 -4.04
CA ARG A 347 13.21 11.37 -5.20
C ARG A 347 12.42 12.66 -5.06
N PRO A 348 12.93 13.79 -5.61
CA PRO A 348 12.25 15.06 -5.51
C PRO A 348 10.92 15.05 -6.26
N LEU A 349 9.82 15.45 -5.62
CA LEU A 349 8.49 15.45 -6.24
C LEU A 349 8.20 16.73 -7.05
N LEU A 350 8.66 17.88 -6.56
CA LEU A 350 8.33 19.19 -7.14
C LEU A 350 9.42 19.73 -8.06
N ARG A 351 10.68 19.66 -7.63
CA ARG A 351 11.81 20.21 -8.38
C ARG A 351 13.07 19.41 -8.09
N GLY A 352 13.78 19.03 -9.14
CA GLY A 352 14.99 18.19 -9.01
C GLY A 352 15.71 17.98 -10.32
N PRO A 353 16.90 17.36 -10.28
CA PRO A 353 17.77 17.23 -11.44
C PRO A 353 17.17 16.30 -12.50
N HIS A 354 17.54 16.52 -13.77
CA HIS A 354 17.37 15.52 -14.82
C HIS A 354 18.56 14.55 -14.88
N PHE A 355 18.39 13.42 -15.56
CA PHE A 355 19.39 12.34 -15.59
C PHE A 355 20.75 12.73 -16.20
N ASP A 356 20.79 13.76 -17.04
CA ASP A 356 22.02 14.29 -17.66
C ASP A 356 22.69 15.41 -16.83
N ALA A 357 22.15 15.71 -15.63
CA ALA A 357 22.63 16.78 -14.77
C ALA A 357 23.95 16.38 -14.11
N ARG A 358 24.84 17.35 -13.92
CA ARG A 358 26.12 17.12 -13.22
C ARG A 358 26.08 17.76 -11.84
N PRO A 359 26.51 17.05 -10.77
CA PRO A 359 26.64 17.65 -9.47
C PRO A 359 27.54 18.89 -9.50
N SER A 360 27.07 20.00 -8.93
CA SER A 360 27.85 21.23 -8.72
C SER A 360 28.53 21.27 -7.35
N GLY A 361 28.10 20.40 -6.43
CA GLY A 361 28.62 20.33 -5.07
C GLY A 361 28.17 19.04 -4.36
N ILE A 362 28.66 18.89 -3.13
CA ILE A 362 28.25 17.82 -2.22
C ILE A 362 27.82 18.44 -0.90
N LYS A 363 26.78 17.88 -0.30
CA LYS A 363 26.34 18.18 1.04
C LYS A 363 26.55 16.93 1.88
N SER A 364 27.37 17.05 2.93
CA SER A 364 27.64 15.96 3.85
C SER A 364 26.82 16.13 5.14
N GLU A 365 26.31 15.03 5.67
CA GLU A 365 25.62 14.95 6.96
C GLU A 365 26.25 13.84 7.80
N GLU A 366 26.74 14.18 9.00
CA GLU A 366 27.34 13.22 9.93
C GLU A 366 26.39 12.08 10.28
N ARG A 367 26.92 10.86 10.35
CA ARG A 367 26.22 9.66 10.80
C ARG A 367 26.89 9.12 12.05
N TYR A 368 26.12 9.13 13.14
CA TYR A 368 26.57 8.63 14.42
C TYR A 368 26.39 7.11 14.50
N GLY A 369 27.36 6.44 15.11
CA GLY A 369 27.33 5.00 15.37
C GLY A 369 27.98 4.69 16.71
N ARG A 370 27.82 3.44 17.15
CA ARG A 370 28.37 2.96 18.41
C ARG A 370 29.87 2.70 18.27
N VAL A 371 30.68 3.30 19.15
CA VAL A 371 32.12 3.07 19.28
C VAL A 371 32.44 2.87 20.75
N GLY A 372 32.96 1.69 21.11
CA GLY A 372 33.15 1.32 22.52
C GLY A 372 31.84 1.39 23.30
N ASP A 373 31.77 2.31 24.26
CA ASP A 373 30.65 2.56 25.16
C ASP A 373 29.89 3.86 24.87
N HIS A 374 30.17 4.54 23.76
CA HIS A 374 29.52 5.79 23.40
C HIS A 374 29.22 5.94 21.90
N TYR A 375 28.55 7.03 21.53
CA TYR A 375 28.26 7.37 20.14
C TYR A 375 29.29 8.36 19.58
N GLU A 376 29.84 8.03 18.42
CA GLU A 376 30.79 8.87 17.67
C GLU A 376 30.36 8.95 16.20
N VAL A 377 30.90 9.92 15.45
CA VAL A 377 30.69 9.97 13.99
C VAL A 377 31.48 8.82 13.37
N VAL A 378 30.77 7.90 12.70
CA VAL A 378 31.37 6.72 12.07
C VAL A 378 31.26 6.73 10.55
N ASP A 379 30.39 7.57 10.00
CA ASP A 379 30.10 7.66 8.57
C ASP A 379 29.54 9.05 8.24
N GLU A 380 29.38 9.35 6.95
CA GLU A 380 28.80 10.59 6.44
C GLU A 380 27.84 10.28 5.29
N LYS A 381 26.60 10.79 5.37
CA LYS A 381 25.68 10.77 4.22
C LYS A 381 26.08 11.89 3.27
N VAL A 382 26.36 11.53 2.02
CA VAL A 382 26.68 12.48 0.95
C VAL A 382 25.50 12.61 0.00
N ASP A 383 24.95 13.82 -0.09
CA ASP A 383 23.95 14.22 -1.08
C ASP A 383 24.58 15.13 -2.14
N TYR A 384 24.15 15.00 -3.39
CA TYR A 384 24.64 15.83 -4.50
C TYR A 384 23.81 17.10 -4.65
N GLU A 385 24.49 18.24 -4.76
CA GLU A 385 23.86 19.51 -5.13
C GLU A 385 23.94 19.72 -6.64
N TYR A 386 22.89 20.29 -7.22
CA TYR A 386 22.78 20.53 -8.66
C TYR A 386 22.46 21.99 -8.93
N SER A 387 23.02 22.52 -10.03
CA SER A 387 22.73 23.87 -10.53
C SER A 387 21.24 24.06 -10.79
N SER A 388 20.72 25.26 -10.56
CA SER A 388 19.31 25.60 -10.81
C SER A 388 18.87 25.39 -12.26
N ASN A 389 19.82 25.44 -13.22
CA ASN A 389 19.59 25.23 -14.65
C ASN A 389 19.43 23.76 -15.01
N ASP A 390 19.97 22.84 -14.21
CA ASP A 390 19.87 21.40 -14.43
C ASP A 390 18.65 20.79 -13.71
N GLN A 391 17.89 21.63 -13.01
CA GLN A 391 16.67 21.23 -12.32
C GLN A 391 15.43 21.45 -13.19
N SER A 392 14.58 20.43 -13.25
CA SER A 392 13.28 20.47 -13.90
C SER A 392 12.15 20.52 -12.87
N LEU A 393 11.03 21.14 -13.26
CA LEU A 393 9.77 21.04 -12.53
C LEU A 393 9.20 19.64 -12.74
N PHE A 394 8.68 19.03 -11.68
CA PHE A 394 8.11 17.68 -11.69
C PHE A 394 9.07 16.64 -12.28
N PRO A 395 10.28 16.46 -11.71
CA PRO A 395 11.32 15.62 -12.31
C PRO A 395 10.91 14.14 -12.29
N ARG A 396 10.75 13.55 -13.47
CA ARG A 396 10.41 12.12 -13.65
C ARG A 396 11.56 11.30 -14.21
N MET A 397 12.53 11.99 -14.82
CA MET A 397 13.73 11.38 -15.40
C MET A 397 15.00 11.88 -14.69
N GLY A 398 15.08 11.67 -13.38
CA GLY A 398 16.18 12.20 -12.55
C GLY A 398 17.22 11.18 -12.10
N ASP A 399 16.98 9.89 -12.30
CA ASP A 399 17.82 8.83 -11.73
C ASP A 399 19.02 8.48 -12.65
N PRO A 400 20.27 8.70 -12.19
CA PRO A 400 21.46 8.45 -13.00
C PRO A 400 21.98 7.00 -12.90
N SER A 401 21.40 6.16 -12.02
CA SER A 401 21.95 4.84 -11.68
C SER A 401 21.68 3.76 -12.74
N GLN A 402 22.40 2.63 -12.67
CA GLN A 402 22.07 1.39 -13.38
C GLN A 402 21.84 1.53 -14.91
N GLY A 403 22.53 2.46 -15.58
CA GLY A 403 22.33 2.71 -17.02
C GLY A 403 20.98 3.34 -17.39
N ARG A 404 20.23 3.82 -16.39
CA ARG A 404 18.91 4.45 -16.53
C ARG A 404 18.91 5.68 -17.45
N PRO A 405 19.97 6.52 -17.52
CA PRO A 405 20.10 7.53 -18.57
C PRO A 405 19.85 7.00 -19.99
N ALA A 406 20.43 5.86 -20.35
CA ALA A 406 20.24 5.27 -21.68
C ALA A 406 18.80 4.77 -21.90
N LEU A 407 18.12 4.31 -20.85
CA LEU A 407 16.71 3.92 -20.91
C LEU A 407 15.80 5.13 -21.07
N TYR A 408 16.04 6.22 -20.33
CA TYR A 408 15.31 7.48 -20.52
C TYR A 408 15.39 7.94 -21.96
N ARG A 409 16.61 7.98 -22.53
CA ARG A 409 16.86 8.33 -23.94
C ARG A 409 16.01 7.49 -24.91
N ARG A 410 15.86 6.18 -24.65
CA ARG A 410 15.01 5.28 -25.46
C ARG A 410 13.52 5.53 -25.24
N TRP A 411 13.08 5.79 -24.01
CA TRP A 411 11.66 6.00 -23.69
C TRP A 411 11.09 7.29 -24.27
N ILE A 412 11.92 8.33 -24.42
CA ILE A 412 11.54 9.61 -25.05
C ILE A 412 11.98 9.73 -26.51
N ASP A 413 12.56 8.67 -27.09
CA ASP A 413 13.10 8.65 -28.46
C ASP A 413 14.04 9.83 -28.78
N LYS A 414 14.93 10.16 -27.84
CA LYS A 414 15.85 11.30 -27.95
C LYS A 414 17.28 10.85 -27.62
N PRO A 415 18.11 10.49 -28.60
CA PRO A 415 19.42 9.91 -28.35
C PRO A 415 20.46 10.89 -27.76
N SER A 416 20.30 12.21 -27.95
CA SER A 416 21.25 13.23 -27.49
C SER A 416 20.58 14.56 -27.10
N GLY A 417 21.35 15.46 -26.47
CA GLY A 417 20.90 16.79 -26.04
C GLY A 417 20.19 16.82 -24.68
N VAL A 418 20.10 17.99 -24.04
CA VAL A 418 19.50 18.12 -22.71
C VAL A 418 18.00 17.78 -22.75
N PRO A 419 17.47 16.97 -21.82
CA PRO A 419 16.04 16.67 -21.75
C PRO A 419 15.23 17.94 -21.42
N THR A 420 14.12 18.14 -22.12
CA THR A 420 13.22 19.27 -21.91
C THR A 420 12.09 18.93 -20.93
N LEU A 421 11.35 19.94 -20.46
CA LEU A 421 10.11 19.70 -19.72
C LEU A 421 9.09 18.88 -20.55
N GLY A 422 9.05 19.09 -21.87
CA GLY A 422 8.22 18.32 -22.78
C GLY A 422 8.57 16.83 -22.74
N ASP A 423 9.86 16.51 -22.86
CA ASP A 423 10.37 15.13 -22.80
C ASP A 423 10.00 14.46 -21.45
N ASN A 424 10.07 15.22 -20.36
CA ASN A 424 9.73 14.76 -19.02
C ASN A 424 8.23 14.44 -18.88
N ILE A 425 7.36 15.30 -19.41
CA ILE A 425 5.91 15.04 -19.44
C ILE A 425 5.56 13.88 -20.39
N GLU A 426 6.26 13.77 -21.51
CA GLU A 426 6.11 12.65 -22.44
C GLU A 426 6.48 11.32 -21.78
N PHE A 427 7.62 11.26 -21.08
CA PHE A 427 8.03 10.10 -20.31
C PHE A 427 6.98 9.71 -19.25
N PHE A 428 6.50 10.71 -18.50
CA PHE A 428 5.44 10.48 -17.50
C PHE A 428 4.19 9.85 -18.14
N TRP A 429 3.71 10.41 -19.25
CA TRP A 429 2.49 9.93 -19.89
C TRP A 429 2.66 8.59 -20.59
N LYS A 430 3.69 8.43 -21.43
CA LYS A 430 3.88 7.23 -22.23
C LYS A 430 4.38 6.05 -21.40
N TYR A 431 5.40 6.27 -20.58
CA TYR A 431 6.03 5.19 -19.83
C TYR A 431 5.37 5.00 -18.46
N GLN A 432 5.34 6.02 -17.60
CA GLN A 432 4.89 5.82 -16.22
C GLN A 432 3.38 5.59 -16.12
N LEU A 433 2.56 6.39 -16.81
CA LEU A 433 1.11 6.16 -16.87
C LEU A 433 0.75 5.09 -17.89
N GLY A 434 1.25 5.17 -19.12
CA GLY A 434 0.91 4.22 -20.19
C GLY A 434 1.40 2.80 -19.90
N TRP A 435 2.72 2.60 -19.86
CA TRP A 435 3.35 1.29 -19.72
C TRP A 435 3.28 0.72 -18.30
N MET A 436 3.54 1.53 -17.28
CA MET A 436 3.65 1.04 -15.90
C MET A 436 2.31 0.99 -15.15
N TYR A 437 1.25 1.63 -15.66
CA TYR A 437 -0.06 1.63 -15.00
C TYR A 437 -1.20 1.19 -15.90
N TRP A 438 -1.52 1.93 -16.96
CA TRP A 438 -2.66 1.64 -17.83
C TRP A 438 -2.56 0.26 -18.48
N ARG A 439 -1.35 -0.20 -18.81
CA ARG A 439 -1.12 -1.57 -19.28
C ARG A 439 -1.60 -2.62 -18.29
N TYR A 440 -1.18 -2.53 -17.03
CA TYR A 440 -1.59 -3.46 -15.97
C TYR A 440 -3.07 -3.29 -15.63
N PHE A 441 -3.57 -2.06 -15.58
CA PHE A 441 -5.00 -1.79 -15.43
C PHE A 441 -5.81 -2.52 -16.52
N MET A 442 -5.37 -2.46 -17.77
CA MET A 442 -6.03 -3.15 -18.88
C MET A 442 -5.83 -4.66 -18.88
N TRP A 443 -4.75 -5.21 -18.31
CA TRP A 443 -4.65 -6.66 -18.07
C TRP A 443 -5.79 -7.19 -17.20
N ASN A 444 -6.32 -6.35 -16.30
CA ASN A 444 -7.42 -6.73 -15.42
C ASN A 444 -8.79 -6.68 -16.12
N PHE A 445 -8.98 -5.76 -17.08
CA PHE A 445 -10.32 -5.43 -17.58
C PHE A 445 -10.52 -5.57 -19.10
N ALA A 446 -9.45 -5.69 -19.88
CA ALA A 446 -9.49 -5.91 -21.33
C ALA A 446 -8.97 -7.28 -21.73
N GLY A 447 -7.91 -7.73 -21.05
CA GLY A 447 -7.25 -9.01 -21.28
C GLY A 447 -5.74 -8.86 -21.45
N ARG A 448 -5.02 -9.97 -21.42
CA ARG A 448 -3.56 -10.04 -21.46
C ARG A 448 -3.07 -10.75 -22.72
N GLN A 449 -2.05 -10.19 -23.36
CA GLN A 449 -1.51 -10.71 -24.63
C GLN A 449 -0.84 -12.07 -24.46
N ASN A 450 -0.06 -12.24 -23.38
CA ASN A 450 0.73 -13.43 -23.05
C ASN A 450 1.21 -13.36 -21.58
N GLY A 451 1.93 -14.40 -21.14
CA GLY A 451 2.45 -14.54 -19.77
C GLY A 451 3.67 -13.70 -19.44
N GLU A 452 4.25 -13.00 -20.42
CA GLU A 452 5.53 -12.28 -20.25
C GLU A 452 5.39 -11.00 -19.43
N GLN A 453 6.46 -10.64 -18.71
CA GLN A 453 6.53 -9.37 -17.97
C GLN A 453 6.52 -8.16 -18.93
N GLY A 454 7.15 -8.30 -20.10
CA GLY A 454 7.41 -7.21 -21.03
C GLY A 454 8.43 -6.23 -20.43
N TYR A 455 9.71 -6.52 -20.60
CA TYR A 455 10.80 -5.67 -20.08
C TYR A 455 10.97 -4.36 -20.88
N PHE A 456 10.51 -4.34 -22.13
CA PHE A 456 10.71 -3.24 -23.05
C PHE A 456 9.37 -2.69 -23.52
N SER A 457 9.10 -1.40 -23.26
CA SER A 457 7.82 -0.78 -23.61
C SER A 457 7.56 -0.62 -25.10
N TRP A 458 8.62 -0.77 -25.90
CA TRP A 458 8.57 -0.72 -27.36
C TRP A 458 8.50 -2.11 -28.00
N ASP A 459 8.50 -3.19 -27.21
CA ASP A 459 8.33 -4.55 -27.73
C ASP A 459 6.83 -4.90 -27.84
N PRO A 460 6.26 -4.97 -29.06
CA PRO A 460 4.86 -5.30 -29.24
C PRO A 460 4.56 -6.79 -28.99
N SER A 461 5.59 -7.65 -28.86
CA SER A 461 5.43 -9.09 -28.74
C SER A 461 5.29 -9.59 -27.30
N ALA A 462 5.59 -8.77 -26.29
CA ALA A 462 5.67 -9.21 -24.89
C ALA A 462 4.94 -8.26 -23.91
N GLY A 463 4.10 -8.83 -23.03
CA GLY A 463 3.56 -8.12 -21.88
C GLY A 463 2.56 -7.00 -22.19
N ASN A 464 1.91 -7.00 -23.36
CA ASN A 464 0.84 -6.03 -23.64
C ASN A 464 -0.53 -6.50 -23.16
N TRP A 465 -1.50 -5.59 -23.12
CA TRP A 465 -2.92 -5.92 -22.98
C TRP A 465 -3.56 -6.13 -24.36
N ILE A 466 -4.55 -7.02 -24.44
CA ILE A 466 -5.29 -7.32 -25.67
C ILE A 466 -6.80 -7.33 -25.38
N SER A 467 -7.59 -6.71 -26.26
CA SER A 467 -9.05 -6.65 -26.08
C SER A 467 -9.77 -7.86 -26.67
N GLY A 468 -9.29 -8.39 -27.81
CA GLY A 468 -10.03 -9.31 -28.66
C GLY A 468 -10.79 -8.63 -29.80
N ILE A 469 -10.73 -7.31 -29.91
CA ILE A 469 -11.35 -6.51 -30.98
C ILE A 469 -10.26 -6.16 -31.99
N SER A 470 -10.35 -6.74 -33.20
CA SER A 470 -9.29 -6.67 -34.22
C SER A 470 -8.76 -5.28 -34.47
N PHE A 471 -9.61 -4.28 -34.76
CA PHE A 471 -9.12 -2.93 -35.09
C PHE A 471 -8.41 -2.22 -33.92
N ILE A 472 -8.76 -2.54 -32.67
CA ILE A 472 -8.12 -1.96 -31.47
C ILE A 472 -6.76 -2.61 -31.22
N ASP A 473 -6.70 -3.93 -31.40
CA ASP A 473 -5.49 -4.70 -31.13
C ASP A 473 -4.47 -4.55 -32.25
N GLU A 474 -4.90 -4.58 -33.52
CA GLU A 474 -4.03 -4.45 -34.69
C GLU A 474 -3.39 -3.07 -34.78
N ALA A 475 -4.10 -2.01 -34.37
CA ALA A 475 -3.55 -0.65 -34.31
C ALA A 475 -2.38 -0.49 -33.32
N ARG A 476 -2.25 -1.38 -32.33
CA ARG A 476 -1.21 -1.32 -31.29
C ARG A 476 -0.16 -2.42 -31.42
N LEU A 477 -0.58 -3.62 -31.82
CA LEU A 477 0.20 -4.85 -31.74
C LEU A 477 0.44 -5.50 -33.11
N GLY A 478 -0.04 -4.89 -34.21
CA GLY A 478 0.04 -5.46 -35.56
C GLY A 478 -0.95 -6.61 -35.79
N ASN A 479 -0.88 -7.22 -36.97
CA ASN A 479 -1.85 -8.23 -37.41
C ASN A 479 -1.88 -9.46 -36.49
N GLN A 480 -2.95 -9.59 -35.71
CA GLN A 480 -3.09 -10.68 -34.74
C GLN A 480 -3.37 -12.05 -35.38
N LYS A 481 -3.75 -12.09 -36.66
CA LYS A 481 -3.98 -13.35 -37.40
C LYS A 481 -2.68 -14.00 -37.85
N GLU A 482 -1.63 -13.21 -38.01
CA GLU A 482 -0.30 -13.66 -38.48
C GLU A 482 0.61 -14.14 -37.33
N LEU A 483 0.14 -14.07 -36.08
CA LEU A 483 0.93 -14.55 -34.95
C LEU A 483 1.34 -16.02 -35.11
N PRO A 484 2.57 -16.40 -34.71
CA PRO A 484 2.96 -17.81 -34.63
C PRO A 484 2.06 -18.61 -33.67
N ASP A 485 1.94 -19.92 -33.90
CA ASP A 485 1.04 -20.77 -33.12
C ASP A 485 1.34 -20.78 -31.63
N PHE A 486 2.62 -20.71 -31.24
CA PHE A 486 3.02 -20.67 -29.82
C PHE A 486 2.53 -19.40 -29.11
N GLN A 487 2.37 -18.27 -29.82
CA GLN A 487 1.83 -17.03 -29.24
C GLN A 487 0.29 -17.04 -29.25
N LYS A 488 -0.32 -17.59 -30.31
CA LYS A 488 -1.78 -17.75 -30.39
C LYS A 488 -2.33 -18.64 -29.28
N ASN A 489 -1.61 -19.72 -28.99
CA ASN A 489 -1.99 -20.75 -28.02
C ASN A 489 -1.33 -20.57 -26.65
N ASN A 490 -0.75 -19.39 -26.36
CA ASN A 490 -0.19 -19.10 -25.05
C ASN A 490 -1.29 -19.13 -23.98
N GLN A 491 -1.12 -19.93 -22.92
CA GLN A 491 -2.15 -20.15 -21.91
C GLN A 491 -2.55 -18.88 -21.13
N ALA A 492 -1.64 -17.91 -21.02
CA ALA A 492 -1.92 -16.64 -20.36
C ALA A 492 -2.58 -15.61 -21.30
N ARG A 493 -2.75 -15.94 -22.60
CA ARG A 493 -3.47 -15.08 -23.55
C ARG A 493 -4.97 -15.15 -23.28
N ASN A 494 -5.55 -14.03 -22.86
CA ASN A 494 -6.99 -13.91 -22.60
C ASN A 494 -7.56 -12.62 -23.20
N LYS A 495 -8.84 -12.67 -23.60
CA LYS A 495 -9.55 -11.59 -24.28
C LYS A 495 -10.91 -11.41 -23.61
N TYR A 496 -11.14 -10.24 -23.02
CA TYR A 496 -12.39 -9.93 -22.33
C TYR A 496 -13.31 -9.04 -23.14
N TYR A 497 -12.93 -8.68 -24.38
CA TYR A 497 -13.72 -7.86 -25.30
C TYR A 497 -14.16 -6.52 -24.69
N LEU A 498 -13.34 -5.99 -23.75
CA LEU A 498 -13.62 -4.80 -22.95
C LEU A 498 -14.90 -4.88 -22.10
N ILE A 499 -15.53 -6.04 -21.96
CA ILE A 499 -16.79 -6.19 -21.21
C ILE A 499 -16.62 -5.80 -19.74
N PRO A 500 -15.62 -6.32 -18.98
CA PRO A 500 -15.40 -5.90 -17.60
C PRO A 500 -15.12 -4.40 -17.47
N PHE A 501 -14.33 -3.85 -18.41
CA PHE A 501 -14.03 -2.42 -18.45
C PHE A 501 -15.31 -1.58 -18.62
N LEU A 502 -16.16 -1.92 -19.57
CA LEU A 502 -17.42 -1.21 -19.83
C LEU A 502 -18.41 -1.34 -18.67
N LEU A 503 -18.50 -2.52 -18.04
CA LEU A 503 -19.31 -2.71 -16.83
C LEU A 503 -18.80 -1.87 -15.66
N GLY A 504 -17.48 -1.75 -15.52
CA GLY A 504 -16.85 -0.84 -14.55
C GLY A 504 -17.23 0.62 -14.79
N LEU A 505 -17.19 1.08 -16.04
CA LEU A 505 -17.62 2.44 -16.42
C LEU A 505 -19.11 2.68 -16.17
N PHE A 506 -19.96 1.68 -16.47
CA PHE A 506 -21.38 1.76 -16.19
C PHE A 506 -21.65 1.87 -14.67
N GLY A 507 -20.99 1.04 -13.87
CA GLY A 507 -21.07 1.09 -12.41
C GLY A 507 -20.58 2.43 -11.83
N LEU A 508 -19.50 2.98 -12.40
CA LEU A 508 -18.96 4.29 -12.07
C LEU A 508 -19.98 5.41 -12.32
N PHE A 509 -20.61 5.43 -13.50
CA PHE A 509 -21.63 6.41 -13.85
C PHE A 509 -22.89 6.27 -13.00
N PHE A 510 -23.35 5.04 -12.79
CA PHE A 510 -24.47 4.74 -11.88
C PHE A 510 -24.20 5.27 -10.47
N HIS A 511 -23.01 5.02 -9.93
CA HIS A 511 -22.63 5.46 -8.59
C HIS A 511 -22.59 7.00 -8.50
N TYR A 512 -22.01 7.68 -9.50
CA TYR A 512 -21.98 9.13 -9.57
C TYR A 512 -23.40 9.73 -9.58
N GLN A 513 -24.30 9.19 -10.39
CA GLN A 513 -25.68 9.68 -10.47
C GLN A 513 -26.47 9.48 -9.17
N ARG A 514 -26.30 8.34 -8.51
CA ARG A 514 -27.06 8.01 -7.30
C ARG A 514 -26.48 8.65 -6.04
N ARG A 515 -25.16 8.72 -5.93
CA ARG A 515 -24.43 9.10 -4.70
C ARG A 515 -23.14 9.87 -5.07
N PRO A 516 -23.23 11.12 -5.59
CA PRO A 516 -22.06 11.86 -6.09
C PRO A 516 -20.99 12.11 -5.01
N GLN A 517 -21.39 12.25 -3.74
CA GLN A 517 -20.47 12.42 -2.62
C GLN A 517 -19.68 11.13 -2.34
N ASP A 518 -20.37 9.99 -2.20
CA ASP A 518 -19.71 8.69 -1.97
C ASP A 518 -18.82 8.33 -3.16
N PHE A 519 -19.30 8.60 -4.38
CA PHE A 519 -18.53 8.49 -5.61
C PHE A 519 -17.23 9.32 -5.54
N ALA A 520 -17.30 10.59 -5.13
CA ALA A 520 -16.12 11.44 -5.03
C ALA A 520 -15.06 10.87 -4.08
N ALA A 521 -15.47 10.34 -2.91
CA ALA A 521 -14.54 9.72 -1.97
C ALA A 521 -13.88 8.44 -2.53
N ILE A 522 -14.66 7.57 -3.17
CA ILE A 522 -14.12 6.36 -3.80
C ILE A 522 -13.23 6.71 -5.01
N MET A 523 -13.59 7.73 -5.79
CA MET A 523 -12.77 8.23 -6.90
C MET A 523 -11.45 8.81 -6.40
N ALA A 524 -11.47 9.58 -5.31
CA ALA A 524 -10.25 10.09 -4.68
C ALA A 524 -9.36 8.92 -4.24
N LEU A 525 -9.92 7.89 -3.62
CA LEU A 525 -9.18 6.68 -3.27
C LEU A 525 -8.53 6.05 -4.50
N PHE A 526 -9.31 5.79 -5.56
CA PHE A 526 -8.81 5.20 -6.81
C PHE A 526 -7.66 6.00 -7.43
N ILE A 527 -7.77 7.34 -7.48
CA ILE A 527 -6.74 8.21 -8.03
C ILE A 527 -5.48 8.16 -7.16
N ILE A 528 -5.61 8.27 -5.84
CA ILE A 528 -4.46 8.34 -4.93
C ILE A 528 -3.73 7.00 -4.87
N THR A 529 -4.46 5.88 -4.77
CA THR A 529 -3.85 4.53 -4.72
C THR A 529 -3.47 3.98 -6.09
N GLY A 530 -3.67 4.76 -7.16
CA GLY A 530 -3.23 4.43 -8.52
C GLY A 530 -2.23 5.46 -9.03
N ILE A 531 -2.74 6.50 -9.69
CA ILE A 531 -1.95 7.59 -10.28
C ILE A 531 -1.10 8.31 -9.23
N GLY A 532 -1.62 8.52 -8.02
CA GLY A 532 -0.90 9.18 -6.93
C GLY A 532 0.36 8.43 -6.50
N ILE A 533 0.32 7.09 -6.49
CA ILE A 533 1.50 6.27 -6.21
C ILE A 533 2.56 6.50 -7.27
N ILE A 534 2.18 6.53 -8.56
CA ILE A 534 3.11 6.74 -9.66
C ILE A 534 3.79 8.11 -9.52
N VAL A 535 3.03 9.14 -9.13
CA VAL A 535 3.59 10.48 -8.89
C VAL A 535 4.58 10.47 -7.72
N TYR A 536 4.32 9.66 -6.69
CA TYR A 536 5.17 9.58 -5.49
C TYR A 536 6.40 8.66 -5.66
N SER A 537 6.29 7.64 -6.51
CA SER A 537 7.38 6.72 -6.89
C SER A 537 8.28 7.35 -7.94
#